data_AF-A0A2E1ABT0-F1
#
_entry.id   AF-A0A2E1ABT0-F1
#
_cell.length_a   1.000
_cell.length_b   1.000
_cell.length_c   1.000
_cell.angle_alpha   90.00
_cell.angle_beta   90.00
_cell.angle_gamma   90.00
#
_symmetry.space_group_name_H-M   'P 1'
#
loop_
_entity.id
_entity.type
_entity.pdbx_description
1 polymer ?
#
loop_
_entity_poly.entity_id
_entity_poly.type
_entity_poly.pdbx_seq_one_letter_code
_entity_poly.pdbx_strand_id
1 'polypeptide(L)'
;MPNALSILGLFAFLALVLAATLVLLRIRQDPGPFVPIQATNSIIQAYETPFSVDLALQNSNYLILGPPGATRQRGHPTTAPPDMSSPTYSDMASETDALLYAPDPVCYDSPNNTLLCLGRVFNVSENTLAGTTVRVQLQQAGRTVRGQTASPEQPLIQPGSFAPYRAMFREQMLDFDAVQAIPLAAQVVDEIRADISVRDVSAVHWMNDMGTGGRYELQATLVNNEDRQASNIRVTFTLFNQDDEIVGYRVLALSVPIDANGVYPIQMDIIPLTTDTDLHHTITVTAQ
;
A
#
# COMPACT_ATOMS: atom_id res chain seq x y z
N MET A 1 -51.66 2.08 42.49
CA MET A 1 -50.83 1.27 43.40
C MET A 1 -50.23 0.15 42.57
N PRO A 2 -48.90 0.09 42.38
CA PRO A 2 -48.29 -0.96 41.56
C PRO A 2 -48.51 -2.33 42.22
N ASN A 3 -49.00 -3.28 41.45
CA ASN A 3 -49.30 -4.64 41.90
C ASN A 3 -48.03 -5.28 42.47
N ALA A 4 -48.12 -5.88 43.66
CA ALA A 4 -46.98 -6.50 44.35
C ALA A 4 -46.22 -7.54 43.50
N LEU A 5 -46.86 -8.10 42.46
CA LEU A 5 -46.21 -8.99 41.49
C LEU A 5 -45.15 -8.30 40.60
N SER A 6 -45.23 -6.99 40.33
CA SER A 6 -44.24 -6.33 39.46
C SER A 6 -42.92 -6.05 40.18
N ILE A 7 -42.97 -5.90 41.51
CA ILE A 7 -41.78 -5.59 42.32
C ILE A 7 -40.91 -6.84 42.47
N LEU A 8 -41.52 -8.02 42.67
CA LEU A 8 -40.81 -9.30 42.75
C LEU A 8 -40.07 -9.67 41.45
N GLY A 9 -40.66 -9.38 40.28
CA GLY A 9 -40.00 -9.62 38.99
C GLY A 9 -38.76 -8.76 38.77
N LEU A 10 -38.78 -7.51 39.23
CA LEU A 10 -37.66 -6.59 39.10
C LEU A 10 -36.46 -7.02 39.96
N PHE A 11 -36.70 -7.49 41.18
CA PHE A 11 -35.63 -8.01 42.05
C PHE A 11 -35.01 -9.30 41.52
N ALA A 12 -35.82 -10.21 40.95
CA ALA A 12 -35.30 -11.43 40.34
C ALA A 12 -34.40 -11.14 39.13
N PHE A 13 -34.79 -10.17 38.28
CA PHE A 13 -34.00 -9.77 37.12
C PHE A 13 -32.67 -9.10 37.53
N LEU A 14 -32.70 -8.18 38.51
CA LEU A 14 -31.50 -7.54 39.03
C LEU A 14 -30.53 -8.53 39.68
N ALA A 15 -31.03 -9.52 40.41
CA ALA A 15 -30.20 -10.58 40.99
C ALA A 15 -29.52 -11.43 39.91
N LEU A 16 -30.21 -11.72 38.80
CA LEU A 16 -29.68 -12.51 37.69
C LEU A 16 -28.57 -11.75 36.93
N VAL A 17 -28.78 -10.45 36.69
CA VAL A 17 -27.77 -9.57 36.07
C VAL A 17 -26.55 -9.43 36.97
N LEU A 18 -26.75 -9.25 38.28
CA LEU A 18 -25.63 -9.14 39.24
C LEU A 18 -24.81 -10.44 39.30
N ALA A 19 -25.48 -11.61 39.30
CA ALA A 19 -24.82 -12.91 39.29
C ALA A 19 -24.01 -13.15 38.01
N ALA A 20 -24.55 -12.81 36.84
CA ALA A 20 -23.83 -12.93 35.56
C ALA A 20 -22.60 -12.01 35.50
N THR A 21 -22.71 -10.80 36.06
CA THR A 21 -21.61 -9.83 36.09
C THR A 21 -20.49 -10.30 37.03
N LEU A 22 -20.84 -10.92 38.17
CA LEU A 22 -19.87 -11.49 39.11
C LEU A 22 -19.13 -12.72 38.55
N VAL A 23 -19.80 -13.56 37.75
CA VAL A 23 -19.15 -14.69 37.06
C VAL A 23 -18.13 -14.20 36.03
N LEU A 24 -18.47 -13.17 35.25
CA LEU A 24 -17.56 -12.58 34.26
C LEU A 24 -16.34 -11.89 34.90
N LEU A 25 -16.52 -11.27 36.08
CA LEU A 25 -15.41 -10.70 36.84
C LEU A 25 -14.48 -11.76 37.46
N ARG A 26 -15.02 -12.93 37.84
CA ARG A 26 -14.22 -14.01 38.43
C ARG A 26 -13.33 -14.74 37.40
N ILE A 27 -13.74 -14.80 36.13
CA ILE A 27 -12.92 -15.38 35.04
C ILE A 27 -11.68 -14.52 34.74
N ARG A 28 -11.67 -13.24 35.13
CA ARG A 28 -10.58 -12.31 34.79
C ARG A 28 -9.47 -12.19 35.84
N GLN A 29 -9.55 -12.90 36.98
CA GLN A 29 -8.62 -12.71 38.11
C GLN A 29 -7.88 -13.96 38.61
N ASP A 30 -7.83 -15.04 37.82
CA ASP A 30 -7.08 -16.25 38.22
C ASP A 30 -5.88 -16.47 37.28
N PRO A 31 -4.72 -15.81 37.50
CA PRO A 31 -3.47 -16.28 36.94
C PRO A 31 -3.12 -17.58 37.66
N GLY A 32 -3.39 -18.72 37.00
CA GLY A 32 -3.12 -20.04 37.54
C GLY A 32 -1.67 -20.20 38.02
N PRO A 33 -1.42 -21.15 38.95
CA PRO A 33 -0.10 -21.33 39.55
C PRO A 33 0.93 -21.71 38.49
N PHE A 34 2.05 -20.98 38.49
CA PHE A 34 3.27 -21.35 37.77
C PHE A 34 3.72 -22.75 38.24
N VAL A 35 3.54 -23.74 37.38
CA VAL A 35 4.15 -25.06 37.53
C VAL A 35 5.51 -25.00 36.81
N PRO A 36 6.66 -25.14 37.53
CA PRO A 36 7.94 -25.29 36.86
C PRO A 36 7.96 -26.64 36.14
N ILE A 37 7.96 -26.60 34.81
CA ILE A 37 8.12 -27.79 33.98
C ILE A 37 9.56 -28.26 34.13
N GLN A 38 9.77 -29.37 34.84
CA GLN A 38 11.02 -30.11 34.73
C GLN A 38 11.12 -30.69 33.33
N ALA A 39 12.21 -30.36 32.64
CA ALA A 39 12.53 -30.87 31.31
C ALA A 39 12.76 -32.38 31.36
N THR A 40 11.74 -33.15 31.01
CA THR A 40 11.90 -34.55 30.60
C THR A 40 12.33 -34.58 29.15
N ASN A 41 13.58 -34.98 28.91
CA ASN A 41 14.15 -35.33 27.61
C ASN A 41 13.24 -36.32 26.88
N SER A 42 12.35 -35.79 26.04
CA SER A 42 11.51 -36.54 25.13
C SER A 42 11.87 -36.05 23.74
N ILE A 43 12.50 -36.93 22.97
CA ILE A 43 12.90 -36.70 21.58
C ILE A 43 11.62 -36.53 20.77
N ILE A 44 11.20 -35.28 20.61
CA ILE A 44 10.29 -34.86 19.55
C ILE A 44 11.22 -34.33 18.46
N GLN A 45 11.33 -35.07 17.36
CA GLN A 45 11.86 -34.54 16.10
C GLN A 45 10.88 -33.47 15.62
N ALA A 46 11.05 -32.25 16.15
CA ALA A 46 10.59 -31.06 15.48
C ALA A 46 11.38 -30.97 14.17
N TYR A 47 10.67 -30.94 13.06
CA TYR A 47 11.20 -30.33 11.85
C TYR A 47 11.37 -28.84 12.15
N GLU A 48 12.48 -28.50 12.80
CA GLU A 48 13.06 -27.17 12.71
C GLU A 48 13.48 -27.00 11.26
N THR A 49 12.58 -26.48 10.42
CA THR A 49 13.04 -25.79 9.23
C THR A 49 13.83 -24.58 9.72
N PRO A 50 15.14 -24.49 9.48
CA PRO A 50 15.85 -23.27 9.77
C PRO A 50 15.24 -22.20 8.87
N PHE A 51 14.52 -21.24 9.46
CA PHE A 51 14.38 -19.93 8.85
C PHE A 51 15.77 -19.28 8.86
N SER A 52 16.63 -19.74 7.96
CA SER A 52 17.71 -18.91 7.46
C SER A 52 17.01 -17.79 6.71
N VAL A 53 16.85 -16.65 7.39
CA VAL A 53 16.67 -15.37 6.71
C VAL A 53 17.96 -15.16 5.92
N ASP A 54 18.04 -15.75 4.74
CA ASP A 54 18.94 -15.29 3.71
C ASP A 54 18.43 -13.90 3.33
N LEU A 55 18.95 -12.90 4.04
CA LEU A 55 19.07 -11.52 3.59
C LEU A 55 19.90 -11.55 2.31
N ALA A 56 19.27 -11.97 1.22
CA ALA A 56 19.68 -11.60 -0.11
C ALA A 56 19.42 -10.09 -0.23
N LEU A 57 20.43 -9.33 0.20
CA LEU A 57 20.72 -8.00 -0.26
C LEU A 57 20.76 -8.01 -1.79
N GLN A 58 19.59 -7.91 -2.43
CA GLN A 58 19.46 -7.58 -3.83
C GLN A 58 18.68 -6.28 -3.95
N ASN A 59 19.46 -5.21 -3.82
CA ASN A 59 19.35 -4.00 -4.62
C ASN A 59 17.97 -3.34 -4.70
N SER A 60 17.51 -2.86 -3.55
CA SER A 60 16.90 -1.53 -3.54
C SER A 60 17.73 -0.68 -2.58
N ASN A 61 18.50 0.27 -3.14
CA ASN A 61 19.16 1.32 -2.37
C ASN A 61 18.10 2.12 -1.59
N TYR A 62 17.71 1.64 -0.42
CA TYR A 62 16.92 2.37 0.55
C TYR A 62 17.85 2.89 1.63
N LEU A 63 18.42 4.07 1.35
CA LEU A 63 18.93 4.97 2.37
C LEU A 63 18.18 6.29 2.17
N ILE A 64 16.91 6.31 2.58
CA ILE A 64 16.20 7.55 2.88
C ILE A 64 15.81 7.49 4.34
N LEU A 65 16.79 7.77 5.20
CA LEU A 65 16.52 8.38 6.50
C LEU A 65 16.30 9.87 6.21
N GLY A 66 15.08 10.23 5.83
CA GLY A 66 14.68 11.63 5.80
C GLY A 66 14.20 12.05 7.17
N PRO A 67 14.67 13.19 7.73
CA PRO A 67 14.04 13.76 8.90
C PRO A 67 12.59 14.18 8.55
N PRO A 68 11.68 14.21 9.53
CA PRO A 68 10.32 14.70 9.35
C PRO A 68 10.38 16.16 8.91
N GLY A 69 9.81 16.47 7.74
CA GLY A 69 9.85 17.81 7.18
C GLY A 69 9.79 17.92 5.65
N ALA A 70 9.54 16.82 4.92
CA ALA A 70 9.24 16.92 3.48
C ALA A 70 8.05 17.86 3.30
N THR A 71 8.30 19.02 2.70
CA THR A 71 7.27 20.03 2.51
C THR A 71 6.50 19.65 1.24
N ARG A 72 5.21 19.36 1.38
CA ARG A 72 4.31 19.12 0.23
C ARG A 72 4.29 20.38 -0.63
N GLN A 73 4.88 20.33 -1.81
CA GLN A 73 4.64 21.36 -2.82
C GLN A 73 3.32 21.03 -3.53
N ARG A 74 2.22 21.59 -3.04
CA ARG A 74 0.97 21.59 -3.80
C ARG A 74 1.14 22.56 -4.97
N GLY A 75 1.21 22.02 -6.18
CA GLY A 75 0.87 22.80 -7.37
C GLY A 75 -0.54 23.35 -7.15
N HIS A 76 -0.69 24.67 -7.16
CA HIS A 76 -2.02 25.27 -7.09
C HIS A 76 -2.75 24.97 -8.40
N PRO A 77 -4.03 24.54 -8.36
CA PRO A 77 -4.81 24.43 -9.58
C PRO A 77 -4.96 25.83 -10.18
N THR A 78 -4.19 26.09 -11.24
CA THR A 78 -4.23 27.36 -11.94
C THR A 78 -5.33 27.28 -12.99
N THR A 79 -6.46 27.93 -12.74
CA THR A 79 -7.47 28.21 -13.76
C THR A 79 -6.86 29.15 -14.80
N ALA A 80 -6.40 28.59 -15.92
CA ALA A 80 -5.86 29.36 -17.05
C ALA A 80 -6.99 30.08 -17.82
N PRO A 81 -6.79 31.34 -18.27
CA PRO A 81 -7.68 31.99 -19.22
C PRO A 81 -7.52 31.36 -20.62
N PRO A 82 -8.58 31.35 -21.45
CA PRO A 82 -8.54 30.74 -22.76
C PRO A 82 -7.72 31.62 -23.72
N ASP A 83 -6.57 31.15 -24.18
CA ASP A 83 -5.85 31.79 -25.28
C ASP A 83 -5.96 30.99 -26.57
N MET A 84 -6.33 31.73 -27.62
CA MET A 84 -6.67 31.26 -28.96
C MET A 84 -5.44 31.32 -29.84
N SER A 85 -4.78 30.17 -30.06
CA SER A 85 -4.20 29.73 -31.35
C SER A 85 -3.16 28.65 -31.08
N SER A 86 -3.52 27.39 -31.31
CA SER A 86 -2.58 26.28 -31.41
C SER A 86 -2.56 25.75 -32.85
N PRO A 87 -1.39 25.34 -33.35
CA PRO A 87 -1.29 24.63 -34.62
C PRO A 87 -2.12 23.34 -34.54
N THR A 88 -2.81 23.01 -35.63
CA THR A 88 -3.58 21.78 -35.82
C THR A 88 -2.66 20.57 -35.76
N TYR A 89 -2.45 20.03 -34.56
CA TYR A 89 -1.96 18.67 -34.34
C TYR A 89 -3.20 17.76 -34.28
N SER A 90 -3.86 17.59 -35.43
CA SER A 90 -5.00 16.69 -35.56
C SER A 90 -4.53 15.24 -35.57
N ASP A 91 -4.99 14.52 -34.55
CA ASP A 91 -5.68 13.24 -34.69
C ASP A 91 -4.88 12.00 -35.10
N MET A 92 -3.78 11.77 -34.40
CA MET A 92 -3.60 10.42 -33.85
C MET A 92 -3.45 10.55 -32.34
N ALA A 93 -4.57 10.77 -31.65
CA ALA A 93 -4.66 10.38 -30.25
C ALA A 93 -4.12 8.95 -30.20
N SER A 94 -2.98 8.77 -29.51
CA SER A 94 -2.33 7.47 -29.47
C SER A 94 -3.37 6.50 -28.91
N GLU A 95 -3.56 5.31 -29.50
CA GLU A 95 -4.48 4.30 -28.95
C GLU A 95 -4.22 4.06 -27.44
N THR A 96 -2.99 4.34 -26.99
CA THR A 96 -2.58 4.40 -25.58
C THR A 96 -3.43 5.33 -24.70
N ASP A 97 -3.81 6.51 -25.20
CA ASP A 97 -4.59 7.52 -24.43
C ASP A 97 -5.99 7.00 -24.07
N ALA A 98 -6.50 6.00 -24.80
CA ALA A 98 -7.77 5.35 -24.52
C ALA A 98 -7.66 4.23 -23.46
N LEU A 99 -6.45 3.72 -23.18
CA LEU A 99 -6.25 2.56 -22.30
C LEU A 99 -5.87 2.95 -20.87
N LEU A 100 -5.21 4.10 -20.72
CA LEU A 100 -4.60 4.53 -19.46
C LEU A 100 -5.10 5.90 -19.02
N TYR A 101 -5.22 6.06 -17.71
CA TYR A 101 -5.42 7.37 -17.08
C TYR A 101 -4.39 7.56 -15.97
N ALA A 102 -3.66 8.68 -15.98
CA ALA A 102 -2.70 9.01 -14.93
C ALA A 102 -3.00 10.41 -14.38
N PRO A 103 -3.55 10.53 -13.16
CA PRO A 103 -3.64 11.83 -12.49
C PRO A 103 -2.26 12.39 -12.16
N ASP A 104 -2.20 13.70 -11.95
CA ASP A 104 -0.95 14.38 -11.60
C ASP A 104 -0.37 13.83 -10.28
N PRO A 105 0.95 13.55 -10.24
CA PRO A 105 1.57 12.96 -9.05
C PRO A 105 1.80 14.01 -7.98
N VAL A 106 2.05 13.56 -6.75
CA VAL A 106 2.52 14.43 -5.67
C VAL A 106 4.04 14.32 -5.58
N CYS A 107 4.69 15.47 -5.50
CA CYS A 107 6.14 15.56 -5.38
C CYS A 107 6.58 15.94 -3.97
N TYR A 108 7.61 15.25 -3.48
CA TYR A 108 8.17 15.38 -2.16
C TYR A 108 9.66 15.71 -2.25
N ASP A 109 10.09 16.68 -1.46
CA ASP A 109 11.52 16.96 -1.30
C ASP A 109 12.19 15.83 -0.51
N SER A 110 13.30 15.33 -1.05
CA SER A 110 14.14 14.33 -0.39
C SER A 110 15.42 14.97 0.17
N PRO A 111 16.00 14.45 1.29
CA PRO A 111 17.17 15.03 1.95
C PRO A 111 18.42 15.14 1.06
N ASN A 112 18.51 14.29 0.04
CA ASN A 112 19.59 14.27 -0.94
C ASN A 112 19.40 15.29 -2.08
N ASN A 113 18.55 16.31 -1.89
CA ASN A 113 18.32 17.35 -2.88
C ASN A 113 17.79 16.75 -4.21
N THR A 114 16.84 15.82 -4.08
CA THR A 114 16.08 15.27 -5.21
C THR A 114 14.60 15.50 -4.98
N LEU A 115 13.87 15.72 -6.07
CA LEU A 115 12.42 15.76 -6.06
C LEU A 115 11.87 14.38 -6.40
N LEU A 116 11.10 13.81 -5.49
CA LEU A 116 10.50 12.49 -5.61
C LEU A 116 9.00 12.64 -5.89
N CYS A 117 8.56 12.33 -7.10
CA CYS A 117 7.15 12.36 -7.47
C CYS A 117 6.56 10.95 -7.45
N LEU A 118 5.53 10.76 -6.63
CA LEU A 118 4.76 9.52 -6.52
C LEU A 118 3.41 9.71 -7.18
N GLY A 119 3.04 8.78 -8.05
CA GLY A 119 1.74 8.80 -8.73
C GLY A 119 1.23 7.41 -9.00
N ARG A 120 0.06 7.34 -9.63
CA ARG A 120 -0.60 6.09 -10.04
C ARG A 120 -1.05 6.21 -11.48
N VAL A 121 -1.04 5.08 -12.18
CA VAL A 121 -1.67 4.94 -13.49
C VAL A 121 -2.77 3.89 -13.40
N PHE A 122 -3.95 4.26 -13.85
CA PHE A 122 -5.13 3.42 -13.93
C PHE A 122 -5.21 2.77 -15.29
N ASN A 123 -5.57 1.49 -15.28
CA ASN A 123 -6.05 0.80 -16.47
C ASN A 123 -7.57 0.99 -16.56
N VAL A 124 -8.00 1.84 -17.49
CA VAL A 124 -9.42 2.13 -17.72
C VAL A 124 -10.02 1.25 -18.82
N SER A 125 -9.23 0.34 -19.38
CA SER A 125 -9.67 -0.64 -20.37
C SER A 125 -10.26 -1.90 -19.74
N GLU A 126 -10.88 -2.73 -20.55
CA GLU A 126 -11.40 -4.05 -20.16
C GLU A 126 -10.34 -5.17 -20.19
N ASN A 127 -9.11 -4.87 -20.64
CA ASN A 127 -8.05 -5.86 -20.82
C ASN A 127 -6.91 -5.65 -19.82
N THR A 128 -6.13 -6.70 -19.56
CA THR A 128 -4.88 -6.55 -18.78
C THR A 128 -3.86 -5.79 -19.63
N LEU A 129 -3.19 -4.82 -19.00
CA LEU A 129 -2.14 -4.03 -19.66
C LEU A 129 -0.77 -4.37 -19.10
N ALA A 130 0.21 -4.52 -19.98
CA ALA A 130 1.63 -4.71 -19.67
C ALA A 130 2.48 -3.57 -20.24
N GLY A 131 3.76 -3.55 -19.87
CA GLY A 131 4.75 -2.64 -20.49
C GLY A 131 4.40 -1.16 -20.33
N THR A 132 3.65 -0.81 -19.27
CA THR A 132 3.14 0.54 -19.07
C THR A 132 4.29 1.51 -18.77
N THR A 133 4.25 2.69 -19.37
CA THR A 133 5.17 3.79 -19.06
C THR A 133 4.43 5.12 -18.95
N VAL A 134 4.89 5.97 -18.05
CA VAL A 134 4.34 7.31 -17.78
C VAL A 134 5.48 8.32 -17.83
N ARG A 135 5.26 9.45 -18.49
CA ARG A 135 6.16 10.60 -18.43
C ARG A 135 5.63 11.62 -17.45
N VAL A 136 6.42 11.90 -16.43
CA VAL A 136 6.17 12.97 -15.47
C VAL A 136 6.89 14.22 -15.97
N GLN A 137 6.18 15.34 -16.03
CA GLN A 137 6.71 16.62 -16.47
C GLN A 137 6.58 17.66 -15.36
N LEU A 138 7.68 18.37 -15.07
CA LEU A 138 7.67 19.58 -14.27
C LEU A 138 7.42 20.76 -15.21
N GLN A 139 6.49 21.64 -14.85
CA GLN A 139 6.09 22.79 -15.67
C GLN A 139 6.34 24.10 -14.93
N GLN A 140 6.66 25.15 -15.68
CA GLN A 140 6.75 26.52 -15.20
C GLN A 140 6.08 27.44 -16.22
N ALA A 141 5.08 28.22 -15.79
CA ALA A 141 4.28 29.08 -16.67
C ALA A 141 3.72 28.32 -17.90
N GLY A 142 3.26 27.08 -17.68
CA GLY A 142 2.69 26.21 -18.71
C GLY A 142 3.69 25.60 -19.69
N ARG A 143 5.00 25.74 -19.46
CA ARG A 143 6.05 25.11 -20.27
C ARG A 143 6.75 24.01 -19.50
N THR A 144 6.97 22.86 -20.14
CA THR A 144 7.78 21.79 -19.55
C THR A 144 9.22 22.27 -19.34
N VAL A 145 9.66 22.35 -18.09
CA VAL A 145 11.06 22.66 -17.74
C VAL A 145 11.88 21.38 -17.61
N ARG A 146 11.25 20.27 -17.23
CA ARG A 146 11.91 18.96 -17.14
C ARG A 146 10.92 17.81 -17.30
N GLY A 147 11.39 16.66 -17.77
CA GLY A 147 10.58 15.45 -17.86
C GLY A 147 11.38 14.21 -17.45
N GLN A 148 10.69 13.24 -16.87
CA GLN A 148 11.23 11.94 -16.47
C GLN A 148 10.23 10.84 -16.86
N THR A 149 10.69 9.83 -17.58
CA THR A 149 9.90 8.62 -17.82
C THR A 149 10.05 7.68 -16.62
N ALA A 150 8.93 7.11 -16.18
CA ALA A 150 8.81 6.14 -15.12
C ALA A 150 7.98 4.93 -15.59
N SER A 151 8.34 3.76 -15.12
CA SER A 151 7.52 2.56 -15.24
C SER A 151 6.74 2.37 -13.93
N PRO A 152 5.47 1.92 -13.99
CA PRO A 152 4.79 1.45 -12.81
C PRO A 152 5.51 0.25 -12.22
N GLU A 153 5.34 0.09 -10.92
CA GLU A 153 6.00 -0.97 -10.18
C GLU A 153 5.39 -2.32 -10.54
N GLN A 154 4.07 -2.38 -10.76
CA GLN A 154 3.43 -3.61 -11.20
C GLN A 154 3.65 -3.81 -12.71
N PRO A 155 4.20 -4.96 -13.13
CA PRO A 155 4.47 -5.21 -14.54
C PRO A 155 3.20 -5.35 -15.37
N LEU A 156 2.09 -5.75 -14.74
CA LEU A 156 0.79 -5.76 -15.41
C LEU A 156 -0.35 -5.26 -14.52
N ILE A 157 -1.23 -4.47 -15.12
CA ILE A 157 -2.30 -3.71 -14.47
C ILE A 157 -3.64 -4.30 -14.91
N GLN A 158 -4.42 -4.80 -13.97
CA GLN A 158 -5.73 -5.41 -14.23
C GLN A 158 -6.77 -4.37 -14.67
N PRO A 159 -7.83 -4.78 -15.40
CA PRO A 159 -8.96 -3.91 -15.71
C PRO A 159 -9.51 -3.22 -14.45
N GLY A 160 -9.75 -1.91 -14.53
CA GLY A 160 -10.26 -1.10 -13.42
C GLY A 160 -9.31 -0.95 -12.23
N SER A 161 -8.09 -1.48 -12.31
CA SER A 161 -7.06 -1.38 -11.26
C SER A 161 -6.03 -0.30 -11.58
N PHE A 162 -5.10 -0.07 -10.65
CA PHE A 162 -4.00 0.86 -10.83
C PHE A 162 -2.66 0.26 -10.39
N ALA A 163 -1.57 0.86 -10.87
CA ALA A 163 -0.22 0.59 -10.42
C ALA A 163 0.49 1.88 -10.00
N PRO A 164 1.17 1.92 -8.83
CA PRO A 164 1.96 3.08 -8.44
C PRO A 164 3.23 3.17 -9.28
N TYR A 165 3.71 4.38 -9.51
CA TYR A 165 5.00 4.66 -10.14
C TYR A 165 5.77 5.73 -9.35
N ARG A 166 7.06 5.83 -9.65
CA ARG A 166 7.96 6.82 -9.08
C ARG A 166 8.79 7.50 -10.16
N ALA A 167 8.75 8.82 -10.19
CA ALA A 167 9.69 9.65 -10.95
C ALA A 167 10.60 10.40 -10.00
N MET A 168 11.91 10.40 -10.26
CA MET A 168 12.90 11.09 -9.44
C MET A 168 13.66 12.09 -10.30
N PHE A 169 13.67 13.35 -9.88
CA PHE A 169 14.41 14.43 -10.52
C PHE A 169 15.60 14.80 -9.63
N ARG A 170 16.81 14.77 -10.21
CA ARG A 170 18.02 15.26 -9.54
C ARG A 170 18.10 16.78 -9.74
N GLU A 171 18.39 17.53 -8.67
CA GLU A 171 18.52 19.01 -8.58
C GLU A 171 17.26 19.76 -8.07
N GLN A 172 17.33 20.37 -6.88
CA GLN A 172 16.27 21.19 -6.26
C GLN A 172 15.92 22.46 -7.03
N MET A 173 16.83 23.02 -7.82
CA MET A 173 16.64 24.38 -8.36
C MET A 173 15.90 24.38 -9.69
N LEU A 174 14.78 23.68 -9.75
CA LEU A 174 13.80 23.89 -10.80
C LEU A 174 12.66 24.67 -10.17
N ASP A 175 12.53 25.92 -10.58
CA ASP A 175 11.31 26.68 -10.30
C ASP A 175 10.22 26.07 -11.19
N PHE A 176 9.30 25.32 -10.58
CA PHE A 176 8.16 24.71 -11.25
C PHE A 176 6.89 25.05 -10.47
N ASP A 177 5.80 25.31 -11.17
CA ASP A 177 4.49 25.66 -10.60
C ASP A 177 3.45 24.55 -10.75
N ALA A 178 3.71 23.57 -11.62
CA ALA A 178 2.85 22.41 -11.83
C ALA A 178 3.65 21.15 -12.15
N VAL A 179 3.02 20.00 -11.90
CA VAL A 179 3.51 18.68 -12.32
C VAL A 179 2.41 17.97 -13.10
N GLN A 180 2.76 17.31 -14.19
CA GLN A 180 1.82 16.59 -15.04
C GLN A 180 2.27 15.15 -15.26
N ALA A 181 1.34 14.20 -15.24
CA ALA A 181 1.56 12.83 -15.70
C ALA A 181 0.95 12.59 -17.09
N ILE A 182 1.73 11.98 -17.99
CA ILE A 182 1.31 11.64 -19.35
C ILE A 182 1.59 10.16 -19.60
N PRO A 183 0.58 9.29 -19.70
CA PRO A 183 0.77 7.92 -20.16
C PRO A 183 1.45 7.91 -21.54
N LEU A 184 2.45 7.06 -21.74
CA LEU A 184 3.20 7.00 -23.01
C LEU A 184 2.99 5.72 -23.79
N ALA A 185 2.89 4.59 -23.09
CA ALA A 185 2.71 3.29 -23.71
C ALA A 185 1.98 2.34 -22.76
N ALA A 186 1.21 1.43 -23.33
CA ALA A 186 0.74 0.19 -22.73
C ALA A 186 0.51 -0.83 -23.85
N GLN A 187 0.59 -2.11 -23.50
CA GLN A 187 0.28 -3.22 -24.39
C GLN A 187 -0.82 -4.07 -23.79
N VAL A 188 -1.88 -4.34 -24.55
CA VAL A 188 -2.88 -5.35 -24.20
C VAL A 188 -2.24 -6.73 -24.23
N VAL A 189 -2.42 -7.51 -23.16
CA VAL A 189 -1.92 -8.87 -23.06
C VAL A 189 -3.03 -9.83 -22.65
N ASP A 190 -3.08 -10.98 -23.33
CA ASP A 190 -3.88 -12.12 -22.90
C ASP A 190 -3.09 -12.90 -21.85
N GLU A 191 -3.29 -12.58 -20.57
CA GLU A 191 -2.55 -13.24 -19.48
C GLU A 191 -3.44 -14.17 -18.66
N ILE A 192 -2.97 -15.40 -18.47
CA ILE A 192 -3.54 -16.35 -17.51
C ILE A 192 -2.76 -16.19 -16.20
N ARG A 193 -3.41 -15.64 -15.17
CA ARG A 193 -2.81 -15.43 -13.84
C ARG A 193 -3.24 -16.48 -12.84
N ALA A 194 -2.45 -16.63 -11.78
CA ALA A 194 -2.90 -17.33 -10.58
C ALA A 194 -3.76 -16.37 -9.72
N ASP A 195 -4.93 -16.82 -9.27
CA ASP A 195 -5.76 -16.12 -8.30
C ASP A 195 -5.15 -16.21 -6.89
N ILE A 196 -4.38 -15.18 -6.53
CA ILE A 196 -3.88 -14.98 -5.17
C ILE A 196 -4.76 -13.99 -4.44
N SER A 197 -5.43 -14.47 -3.38
CA SER A 197 -6.16 -13.61 -2.45
C SER A 197 -5.31 -13.21 -1.26
N VAL A 198 -5.60 -12.04 -0.70
CA VAL A 198 -5.00 -11.57 0.55
C VAL A 198 -6.01 -11.76 1.68
N ARG A 199 -5.58 -12.40 2.76
CA ARG A 199 -6.37 -12.64 3.99
C ARG A 199 -5.63 -12.16 5.22
N ASP A 200 -6.35 -12.08 6.33
CA ASP A 200 -5.80 -11.78 7.66
C ASP A 200 -4.93 -10.51 7.68
N VAL A 201 -5.39 -9.48 6.97
CA VAL A 201 -4.69 -8.20 6.89
C VAL A 201 -4.80 -7.49 8.24
N SER A 202 -3.65 -7.27 8.86
CA SER A 202 -3.52 -6.42 10.02
C SER A 202 -2.52 -5.31 9.73
N ALA A 203 -2.95 -4.08 9.96
CA ALA A 203 -2.09 -2.92 9.88
C ALA A 203 -1.87 -2.39 11.29
N VAL A 204 -0.62 -2.25 11.69
CA VAL A 204 -0.25 -1.61 12.94
C VAL A 204 0.41 -0.29 12.59
N HIS A 205 -0.27 0.80 12.91
CA HIS A 205 0.27 2.13 12.75
C HIS A 205 1.13 2.48 13.96
N TRP A 206 2.44 2.55 13.78
CA TRP A 206 3.38 2.95 14.83
C TRP A 206 3.68 4.44 14.72
N MET A 207 2.87 5.25 15.40
CA MET A 207 3.17 6.67 15.66
C MET A 207 3.95 6.83 16.97
N ASN A 208 5.14 6.23 17.07
CA ASN A 208 5.99 6.52 18.22
C ASN A 208 6.88 7.74 17.94
N ASP A 209 6.50 8.82 18.62
CA ASP A 209 7.31 9.90 19.19
C ASP A 209 8.24 10.74 18.28
N MET A 210 7.78 11.96 18.00
CA MET A 210 8.52 13.23 17.88
C MET A 210 9.86 13.30 17.11
N GLY A 211 10.11 12.50 16.07
CA GLY A 211 11.29 12.78 15.24
C GLY A 211 11.65 11.90 14.05
N THR A 212 10.98 10.76 13.83
CA THR A 212 11.46 9.78 12.82
C THR A 212 10.48 9.46 11.70
N GLY A 213 9.39 10.22 11.52
CA GLY A 213 8.42 10.01 10.43
C GLY A 213 7.77 8.62 10.51
N GLY A 214 6.75 8.49 11.37
CA GLY A 214 6.15 7.23 11.83
C GLY A 214 6.10 6.08 10.82
N ARG A 215 6.27 4.85 11.28
CA ARG A 215 6.33 3.66 10.42
C ARG A 215 4.95 3.04 10.29
N TYR A 216 4.56 2.72 9.07
CA TYR A 216 3.36 1.94 8.78
C TYR A 216 3.75 0.47 8.60
N GLU A 217 3.42 -0.37 9.57
CA GLU A 217 3.69 -1.82 9.51
C GLU A 217 2.44 -2.57 9.07
N LEU A 218 2.62 -3.49 8.13
CA LEU A 218 1.58 -4.36 7.61
C LEU A 218 1.99 -5.82 7.77
N GLN A 219 1.08 -6.63 8.30
CA GLN A 219 1.18 -8.08 8.29
C GLN A 219 -0.06 -8.63 7.57
N ALA A 220 0.14 -9.56 6.65
CA ALA A 220 -0.94 -10.19 5.90
C ALA A 220 -0.59 -11.64 5.56
N THR A 221 -1.60 -12.43 5.21
CA THR A 221 -1.42 -13.80 4.70
C THR A 221 -1.87 -13.86 3.25
N LEU A 222 -0.97 -14.27 2.37
CA LEU A 222 -1.32 -14.60 0.99
C LEU A 222 -1.89 -16.02 0.94
N VAL A 223 -2.96 -16.20 0.16
CA VAL A 223 -3.59 -17.51 -0.06
C VAL A 223 -3.69 -17.74 -1.55
N ASN A 224 -3.05 -18.80 -2.04
CA ASN A 224 -3.19 -19.25 -3.41
C ASN A 224 -4.49 -20.06 -3.54
N ASN A 225 -5.50 -19.53 -4.23
CA ASN A 225 -6.79 -20.22 -4.38
C ASN A 225 -6.81 -21.22 -5.54
N GLU A 226 -5.71 -21.32 -6.28
CA GLU A 226 -5.60 -22.18 -7.46
C GLU A 226 -5.24 -23.62 -7.09
N ASP A 227 -5.55 -24.54 -8.00
CA ASP A 227 -5.14 -25.95 -7.95
C ASP A 227 -3.70 -26.20 -8.47
N ARG A 228 -3.00 -25.12 -8.81
CA ARG A 228 -1.62 -25.08 -9.28
C ARG A 228 -0.76 -24.16 -8.43
N GLN A 229 0.54 -24.41 -8.44
CA GLN A 229 1.52 -23.56 -7.78
C GLN A 229 1.56 -22.16 -8.41
N ALA A 230 1.62 -21.13 -7.57
CA ALA A 230 1.78 -19.74 -7.99
C ALA A 230 3.23 -19.28 -7.81
N SER A 231 3.76 -18.64 -8.84
CA SER A 231 5.14 -18.19 -8.94
C SER A 231 5.22 -16.69 -9.29
N ASN A 232 6.44 -16.13 -9.29
CA ASN A 232 6.69 -14.72 -9.64
C ASN A 232 5.79 -13.73 -8.88
N ILE A 233 5.50 -14.03 -7.60
CA ILE A 233 4.52 -13.29 -6.81
C ILE A 233 5.12 -11.95 -6.40
N ARG A 234 4.42 -10.87 -6.77
CA ARG A 234 4.77 -9.50 -6.42
C ARG A 234 3.60 -8.88 -5.67
N VAL A 235 3.84 -8.50 -4.42
CA VAL A 235 2.89 -7.79 -3.58
C VAL A 235 3.27 -6.32 -3.59
N THR A 236 2.33 -5.46 -3.96
CA THR A 236 2.51 -4.01 -3.92
C THR A 236 1.56 -3.42 -2.88
N PHE A 237 2.15 -2.81 -1.87
CA PHE A 237 1.47 -2.14 -0.78
C PHE A 237 1.54 -0.63 -1.00
N THR A 238 0.40 0.03 -1.13
CA THR A 238 0.32 1.47 -1.42
C THR A 238 -0.40 2.18 -0.28
N LEU A 239 0.19 3.29 0.17
CA LEU A 239 -0.30 4.11 1.26
C LEU A 239 -0.78 5.46 0.71
N PHE A 240 -1.96 5.86 1.16
CA PHE A 240 -2.67 7.05 0.72
C PHE A 240 -2.98 7.96 1.90
N ASN A 241 -3.06 9.27 1.65
CA ASN A 241 -3.66 10.22 2.59
C ASN A 241 -5.18 10.38 2.33
N GLN A 242 -5.82 11.28 3.09
CA GLN A 242 -7.24 11.65 2.93
C GLN A 242 -7.61 12.25 1.56
N ASP A 243 -6.62 12.76 0.79
CA ASP A 243 -6.81 13.33 -0.55
C ASP A 243 -6.67 12.25 -1.65
N ASP A 244 -6.58 10.96 -1.29
CA ASP A 244 -6.27 9.83 -2.18
C ASP A 244 -4.92 9.96 -2.92
N GLU A 245 -3.99 10.74 -2.37
CA GLU A 245 -2.64 10.91 -2.90
C GLU A 245 -1.71 9.83 -2.36
N ILE A 246 -0.80 9.32 -3.20
CA ILE A 246 0.19 8.33 -2.75
C ILE A 246 1.25 9.04 -1.90
N VAL A 247 1.35 8.62 -0.65
CA VAL A 247 2.35 9.11 0.31
C VAL A 247 3.46 8.10 0.57
N GLY A 248 3.35 6.89 0.01
CA GLY A 248 4.38 5.87 0.05
C GLY A 248 3.88 4.57 -0.57
N TYR A 249 4.80 3.77 -1.08
CA TYR A 249 4.49 2.40 -1.48
C TYR A 249 5.70 1.51 -1.25
N ARG A 250 5.46 0.20 -1.14
CA ARG A 250 6.51 -0.81 -1.12
C ARG A 250 6.12 -2.00 -1.95
N VAL A 251 7.15 -2.64 -2.50
CA VAL A 251 7.02 -3.87 -3.26
C VAL A 251 7.74 -4.96 -2.50
N LEU A 252 7.07 -6.10 -2.33
CA LEU A 252 7.66 -7.36 -1.92
C LEU A 252 7.57 -8.35 -3.09
N ALA A 253 8.72 -8.78 -3.60
CA ALA A 253 8.80 -9.89 -4.54
C ALA A 253 9.14 -11.16 -3.75
N LEU A 254 8.29 -12.19 -3.86
CA LEU A 254 8.54 -13.47 -3.20
C LEU A 254 9.42 -14.34 -4.09
N SER A 255 10.51 -14.85 -3.52
CA SER A 255 11.40 -15.81 -4.18
C SER A 255 10.87 -17.25 -4.09
N VAL A 256 9.99 -17.52 -3.13
CA VAL A 256 9.41 -18.85 -2.88
C VAL A 256 8.00 -18.87 -3.47
N PRO A 257 7.69 -19.84 -4.35
CA PRO A 257 6.33 -20.00 -4.86
C PRO A 257 5.37 -20.46 -3.75
N ILE A 258 4.08 -20.22 -3.93
CA ILE A 258 3.04 -20.72 -3.04
C ILE A 258 2.39 -21.91 -3.71
N ASP A 259 2.45 -23.08 -3.07
CA ASP A 259 1.81 -24.29 -3.57
C ASP A 259 0.30 -24.11 -3.79
N ALA A 260 -0.31 -25.01 -4.55
CA ALA A 260 -1.76 -25.04 -4.74
C ALA A 260 -2.48 -25.05 -3.39
N ASN A 261 -3.48 -24.18 -3.20
CA ASN A 261 -4.18 -24.00 -1.92
C ASN A 261 -3.26 -23.62 -0.73
N GLY A 262 -2.02 -23.22 -1.00
CA GLY A 262 -1.02 -22.87 -0.01
C GLY A 262 -1.24 -21.48 0.58
N VAL A 263 -0.59 -21.24 1.72
CA VAL A 263 -0.61 -19.95 2.42
C VAL A 263 0.80 -19.45 2.67
N TYR A 264 0.99 -18.13 2.66
CA TYR A 264 2.30 -17.53 2.91
C TYR A 264 2.16 -16.22 3.71
N PRO A 265 2.70 -16.14 4.93
CA PRO A 265 2.67 -14.90 5.71
C PRO A 265 3.67 -13.88 5.14
N ILE A 266 3.28 -12.62 5.09
CA ILE A 266 4.12 -11.51 4.68
C ILE A 266 4.11 -10.40 5.73
N GLN A 267 5.24 -9.70 5.84
CA GLN A 267 5.39 -8.50 6.65
C GLN A 267 6.08 -7.42 5.82
N MET A 268 5.56 -6.20 5.85
CA MET A 268 6.11 -5.05 5.13
C MET A 268 6.03 -3.80 6.01
N ASP A 269 6.97 -2.89 5.80
CA ASP A 269 6.95 -1.57 6.42
C ASP A 269 7.10 -0.46 5.37
N ILE A 270 6.36 0.64 5.56
CA ILE A 270 6.44 1.86 4.76
C ILE A 270 6.72 3.05 5.69
N ILE A 271 7.59 3.94 5.24
CA ILE A 271 7.76 5.27 5.85
C ILE A 271 6.98 6.26 4.98
N PRO A 272 5.87 6.85 5.46
CA PRO A 272 5.12 7.85 4.71
C PRO A 272 5.97 9.10 4.47
N LEU A 273 5.82 9.71 3.30
CA LEU A 273 6.42 10.99 2.94
C LEU A 273 5.56 12.20 3.35
N THR A 274 4.52 11.95 4.14
CA THR A 274 3.62 12.97 4.71
C THR A 274 3.67 12.94 6.23
N THR A 275 3.24 14.02 6.87
CA THR A 275 2.94 14.06 8.30
C THR A 275 1.45 13.83 8.59
N ASP A 276 0.64 13.57 7.56
CA ASP A 276 -0.78 13.23 7.73
C ASP A 276 -0.91 11.95 8.57
N THR A 277 -1.92 11.94 9.43
CA THR A 277 -2.21 10.81 10.34
C THR A 277 -3.37 9.96 9.86
N ASP A 278 -4.23 10.51 9.00
CA ASP A 278 -5.31 9.78 8.35
C ASP A 278 -4.79 9.12 7.08
N LEU A 279 -4.27 7.91 7.25
CA LEU A 279 -3.68 7.12 6.20
C LEU A 279 -4.53 5.87 5.97
N HIS A 280 -4.80 5.58 4.70
CA HIS A 280 -5.44 4.33 4.29
C HIS A 280 -4.55 3.62 3.26
N HIS A 281 -4.83 2.35 3.00
CA HIS A 281 -3.94 1.54 2.20
C HIS A 281 -4.66 0.59 1.25
N THR A 282 -3.93 0.15 0.23
CA THR A 282 -4.34 -0.95 -0.64
C THR A 282 -3.20 -1.95 -0.80
N ILE A 283 -3.56 -3.22 -0.97
CA ILE A 283 -2.64 -4.31 -1.30
C ILE A 283 -3.06 -4.87 -2.65
N THR A 284 -2.11 -4.97 -3.56
CA THR A 284 -2.30 -5.57 -4.87
C THR A 284 -1.30 -6.70 -5.04
N VAL A 285 -1.74 -7.80 -5.62
CA VAL A 285 -0.90 -8.99 -5.84
C VAL A 285 -0.93 -9.35 -7.32
N THR A 286 0.25 -9.64 -7.87
CA THR A 286 0.39 -10.23 -9.20
C THR A 286 1.18 -11.52 -9.08
N ALA A 287 0.75 -12.57 -9.77
CA ALA A 287 1.38 -13.88 -9.76
C ALA A 287 1.19 -14.59 -11.11
N GLN A 288 2.05 -15.56 -11.41
CA GLN A 288 2.03 -16.39 -12.62
C GLN A 288 1.94 -17.88 -12.29
#